data_AF-A4XJQ5-F1
#
_entry.id   AF-A4XJQ5-F1
#
_cell.length_a   1.000
_cell.length_b   1.000
_cell.length_c   1.000
_cell.angle_alpha   90.00
_cell.angle_beta   90.00
_cell.angle_gamma   90.00
#
_symmetry.space_group_name_H-M   'P 1'
#
loop_
_entity.id
_entity.type
_entity.pdbx_description
1 polymer ?
#
loop_
_entity_poly.entity_id
_entity_poly.type
_entity_poly.pdbx_seq_one_letter_code
_entity_poly.pdbx_strand_id
1 'polypeptide(L)'
;MSGKVYEALNQQNAVNIVDVGGDEIGSAVIGQFRELFSKKGYNLFYVVNIYRPFNSTKEEILENMKEIENILGMNITAIINNSHLLSETKPEDILKSLEVVQDVANARDIPYVLTVVEEKLFEQDLLEEIKKYSLVYAIKRYIIR
;
A
#
# COMPACT_ATOMS: atom_id res chain seq x y z
N MET A 1 20.46 -0.15 13.51
CA MET A 1 20.46 -0.39 12.04
C MET A 1 21.81 0.04 11.47
N SER A 2 22.33 -0.61 10.41
CA SER A 2 23.72 -0.40 9.96
C SER A 2 23.94 0.98 9.31
N GLY A 3 25.11 1.59 9.51
CA GLY A 3 25.47 2.89 8.90
C GLY A 3 25.38 2.94 7.37
N LYS A 4 25.44 1.77 6.71
CA LYS A 4 25.24 1.64 5.27
C LYS A 4 23.82 2.00 4.82
N VAL A 5 22.80 1.69 5.63
CA VAL A 5 21.41 2.06 5.31
C VAL A 5 21.25 3.57 5.38
N TYR A 6 21.78 4.20 6.42
CA TYR A 6 21.75 5.65 6.55
C TYR A 6 22.46 6.35 5.39
N GLU A 7 23.65 5.85 5.02
CA GLU A 7 24.40 6.39 3.88
C GLU A 7 23.61 6.30 2.57
N ALA A 8 23.01 5.14 2.28
CA ALA A 8 22.16 4.95 1.09
C ALA A 8 20.96 5.90 1.11
N LEU A 9 20.23 5.96 2.23
CA LEU A 9 19.08 6.84 2.38
C LEU A 9 19.45 8.33 2.28
N ASN A 10 20.71 8.71 2.53
CA ASN A 10 21.16 10.11 2.49
C ASN A 10 21.63 10.58 1.10
N GLN A 11 21.80 9.69 0.11
CA GLN A 11 22.21 10.07 -1.25
C GLN A 11 21.18 10.96 -1.97
N GLN A 12 21.57 12.14 -2.44
CA GLN A 12 20.62 13.15 -2.95
C GLN A 12 20.00 12.82 -4.32
N ASN A 13 20.67 12.00 -5.16
CA ASN A 13 20.21 11.66 -6.51
C ASN A 13 19.81 10.18 -6.64
N ALA A 14 19.20 9.61 -5.61
CA ALA A 14 18.73 8.23 -5.62
C ALA A 14 17.25 8.16 -5.21
N VAL A 15 16.49 7.30 -5.89
CA VAL A 15 15.15 6.91 -5.46
C VAL A 15 15.30 5.74 -4.50
N ASN A 16 14.84 5.91 -3.27
CA ASN A 16 14.85 4.86 -2.26
C ASN A 16 13.45 4.25 -2.17
N ILE A 17 13.35 2.94 -2.43
CA ILE A 17 12.14 2.16 -2.17
C ILE A 17 12.40 1.35 -0.91
N VAL A 18 11.61 1.60 0.12
CA VAL A 18 11.73 0.93 1.42
C VAL A 18 10.47 0.12 1.63
N ASP A 19 10.60 -1.20 1.64
CA ASP A 19 9.52 -2.10 2.02
C ASP A 19 9.49 -2.25 3.55
N VAL A 20 8.32 -2.01 4.13
CA VAL A 20 8.13 -1.93 5.58
C VAL A 20 6.97 -2.83 5.95
N GLY A 21 7.22 -3.77 6.86
CA GLY A 21 6.14 -4.55 7.45
C GLY A 21 5.13 -3.63 8.13
N GLY A 22 3.84 -3.87 7.91
CA GLY A 22 2.75 -3.09 8.50
C GLY A 22 2.49 -3.38 9.99
N ASP A 23 3.45 -3.97 10.70
CA ASP A 23 3.38 -4.19 12.14
C ASP A 23 4.12 -3.10 12.91
N GLU A 24 3.89 -3.06 14.22
CA GLU A 24 4.45 -2.06 15.13
C GLU A 24 6.00 -2.05 15.09
N ILE A 25 6.60 -3.23 14.95
CA ILE A 25 8.06 -3.40 14.93
C ILE A 25 8.67 -2.87 13.63
N GLY A 26 8.12 -3.26 12.48
CA GLY A 26 8.57 -2.79 11.17
C GLY A 26 8.44 -1.27 11.04
N SER A 27 7.33 -0.72 11.53
CA SER A 27 7.05 0.72 11.52
C SER A 27 8.01 1.50 12.43
N ALA A 28 8.22 1.06 13.68
CA ALA A 28 9.11 1.75 14.62
C ALA A 28 10.56 1.85 14.11
N VAL A 29 11.03 0.81 13.42
CA VAL A 29 12.36 0.76 12.83
C VAL A 29 12.56 1.80 11.73
N ILE A 30 11.51 2.19 11.02
CA ILE A 30 11.56 3.22 9.97
C ILE A 30 11.39 4.63 10.54
N GLY A 31 10.60 4.78 11.60
CA GLY A 31 10.39 6.07 12.29
C GLY A 31 11.69 6.76 12.72
N GLN A 32 12.77 6.03 12.99
CA GLN A 32 14.07 6.62 13.33
C GLN A 32 14.69 7.48 12.21
N PHE A 33 14.26 7.30 10.95
CA PHE A 33 14.75 8.07 9.80
C PHE A 33 13.80 9.20 9.37
N ARG A 34 12.73 9.47 10.14
CA ARG A 34 11.73 10.48 9.79
C ARG A 34 12.33 11.85 9.44
N GLU A 35 13.36 12.28 10.16
CA GLU A 35 14.02 13.58 9.92
C GLU A 35 14.71 13.64 8.56
N LEU A 36 15.24 12.49 8.11
CA LEU A 36 15.88 12.37 6.80
C LEU A 36 14.81 12.40 5.69
N PHE A 37 13.70 11.67 5.89
CA PHE A 37 12.58 11.64 4.95
C PHE A 37 11.90 13.01 4.84
N SER A 38 11.64 13.70 5.95
CA SER A 38 11.06 15.04 5.96
C SER A 38 11.91 16.06 5.20
N LYS A 39 13.25 15.95 5.27
CA LYS A 39 14.16 16.84 4.52
C LYS A 39 14.20 16.55 3.03
N LYS A 40 14.05 15.28 2.64
CA LYS A 40 14.10 14.85 1.23
C LYS A 40 12.74 14.89 0.53
N GLY A 41 11.66 14.90 1.30
CA GLY A 41 10.34 14.51 0.82
C GLY A 41 10.20 13.00 0.77
N TYR A 42 8.97 12.52 0.98
CA TYR A 42 8.63 11.10 0.93
C TYR A 42 7.24 10.91 0.34
N ASN A 43 7.00 9.71 -0.19
CA ASN A 43 5.66 9.20 -0.44
C ASN A 43 5.50 7.94 0.41
N LEU A 44 4.56 7.98 1.36
CA LEU A 44 4.25 6.84 2.20
C LEU A 44 2.97 6.20 1.66
N PHE A 45 3.13 5.07 0.97
CA PHE A 45 2.01 4.33 0.40
C PHE A 45 1.50 3.29 1.40
N TYR A 46 0.20 3.36 1.71
CA TYR A 46 -0.47 2.32 2.46
C TYR A 46 -0.93 1.22 1.50
N VAL A 47 -0.37 0.02 1.64
CA VAL A 47 -0.67 -1.12 0.77
C VAL A 47 -1.70 -2.00 1.45
N VAL A 48 -2.96 -1.85 1.06
CA VAL A 48 -4.08 -2.53 1.71
C VAL A 48 -4.42 -3.85 1.03
N ASN A 49 -4.75 -4.86 1.83
CA ASN A 49 -5.47 -6.04 1.38
C ASN A 49 -6.67 -6.23 2.30
N ILE A 50 -7.88 -5.99 1.77
CA ILE A 50 -9.11 -6.01 2.58
C ILE A 50 -9.50 -7.41 3.08
N TYR A 51 -8.82 -8.45 2.59
CA TYR A 51 -9.04 -9.84 3.00
C TYR A 51 -8.10 -10.28 4.15
N ARG A 52 -7.26 -9.38 4.66
CA ARG A 52 -6.48 -9.64 5.87
C ARG A 52 -7.27 -9.26 7.12
N PRO A 53 -7.00 -9.93 8.26
CA PRO A 53 -7.58 -9.54 9.53
C PRO A 53 -7.40 -8.06 9.82
N PHE A 54 -8.42 -7.45 10.44
CA PHE A 54 -8.42 -6.06 10.90
C PHE A 54 -8.25 -5.02 9.78
N ASN A 55 -8.60 -5.37 8.54
CA ASN A 55 -8.56 -4.48 7.37
C ASN A 55 -9.78 -4.70 6.45
N SER A 56 -10.84 -5.33 6.95
CA SER A 56 -11.98 -5.78 6.14
C SER A 56 -13.02 -4.69 5.90
N THR A 57 -13.05 -3.64 6.73
CA THR A 57 -13.94 -2.49 6.56
C THR A 57 -13.17 -1.19 6.45
N LYS A 58 -13.86 -0.16 5.96
CA LYS A 58 -13.34 1.22 5.91
C LYS A 58 -12.86 1.68 7.28
N GLU A 59 -13.65 1.43 8.33
CA GLU A 59 -13.35 1.87 9.70
C GLU A 59 -12.09 1.20 10.23
N GLU A 60 -11.95 -0.12 10.04
CA GLU A 60 -10.76 -0.87 10.44
C GLU A 60 -9.51 -0.36 9.72
N ILE A 61 -9.60 -0.11 8.41
CA ILE A 61 -8.49 0.44 7.63
C ILE A 61 -8.11 1.83 8.14
N LEU A 62 -9.08 2.71 8.40
CA LEU A 62 -8.82 4.07 8.90
C LEU A 62 -8.15 4.06 10.29
N GLU A 63 -8.59 3.16 11.18
CA GLU A 63 -7.97 2.95 12.49
C GLU A 63 -6.51 2.50 12.31
N ASN A 64 -6.27 1.49 11.47
CA ASN A 64 -4.93 0.97 11.23
C ASN A 64 -3.98 2.00 10.59
N MET A 65 -4.48 2.77 9.62
CA MET A 65 -3.72 3.88 9.03
C MET A 65 -3.29 4.89 10.10
N LYS A 66 -4.20 5.26 11.00
CA LYS A 66 -3.91 6.20 12.09
C LYS A 66 -2.87 5.67 13.06
N GLU A 67 -2.95 4.38 13.42
CA GLU A 67 -1.94 3.73 14.27
C GLU A 67 -0.55 3.78 13.64
N ILE A 68 -0.45 3.44 12.35
CA ILE A 68 0.81 3.47 11.61
C ILE A 68 1.38 4.89 11.53
N GLU A 69 0.55 5.89 11.22
CA GLU A 69 0.97 7.30 11.19
C GLU A 69 1.50 7.76 12.55
N ASN A 70 0.84 7.35 13.64
CA ASN A 70 1.28 7.67 15.00
C ASN A 70 2.64 7.04 15.34
N ILE A 71 2.85 5.78 14.96
CA ILE A 71 4.12 5.06 15.19
C ILE A 71 5.25 5.68 14.36
N LEU A 72 4.97 6.02 13.11
CA LEU A 72 5.96 6.58 12.19
C LEU A 72 6.25 8.07 12.45
N GLY A 73 5.26 8.81 12.97
CA GLY A 73 5.29 10.27 12.98
C GLY A 73 5.29 10.88 11.57
N MET A 74 4.69 10.18 10.61
CA MET A 74 4.63 10.54 9.18
C MET A 74 3.21 10.29 8.67
N ASN A 75 2.78 11.05 7.68
CA ASN A 75 1.45 10.93 7.10
C ASN A 75 1.47 9.97 5.92
N ILE A 76 0.49 9.09 5.83
CA ILE A 76 0.25 8.30 4.62
C ILE A 76 -0.18 9.25 3.52
N THR A 77 0.50 9.17 2.38
CA THR A 77 0.31 10.11 1.27
C THR A 77 -0.52 9.52 0.14
N ALA A 78 -0.73 8.21 0.10
CA ALA A 78 -1.55 7.53 -0.91
C ALA A 78 -1.87 6.09 -0.50
N ILE A 79 -2.85 5.49 -1.16
CA ILE A 79 -3.27 4.09 -0.94
C ILE A 79 -3.10 3.25 -2.22
N ILE A 80 -2.67 2.00 -2.04
CA ILE A 80 -2.52 0.99 -3.08
C ILE A 80 -3.38 -0.22 -2.68
N ASN A 81 -4.24 -0.65 -3.59
CA ASN A 81 -5.04 -1.85 -3.43
C ASN A 81 -4.26 -3.08 -3.90
N ASN A 82 -3.88 -3.92 -2.94
CA ASN A 82 -3.27 -5.23 -3.14
C ASN A 82 -4.18 -6.35 -2.59
N SER A 83 -5.50 -6.14 -2.67
CA SER A 83 -6.49 -7.08 -2.14
C SER A 83 -6.55 -8.36 -2.98
N HIS A 84 -6.32 -9.50 -2.32
CA HIS A 84 -6.33 -10.80 -2.96
C HIS A 84 -6.58 -11.92 -1.93
N LEU A 85 -7.16 -13.02 -2.39
CA LEU A 85 -7.35 -14.30 -1.69
C LEU A 85 -6.41 -15.38 -2.25
N LEU A 86 -5.18 -14.99 -2.57
CA LEU A 86 -4.19 -15.83 -3.23
C LEU A 86 -4.76 -16.49 -4.50
N SER A 87 -4.67 -17.81 -4.62
CA SER A 87 -5.20 -18.55 -5.79
C SER A 87 -6.71 -18.47 -5.92
N GLU A 88 -7.42 -18.13 -4.84
CA GLU A 88 -8.88 -18.09 -4.77
C GLU A 88 -9.47 -16.72 -5.16
N THR A 89 -8.62 -15.73 -5.48
CA THR A 89 -9.09 -14.41 -5.93
C THR A 89 -9.93 -14.53 -7.20
N LYS A 90 -11.13 -13.95 -7.16
CA LYS A 90 -12.07 -13.85 -8.27
C LYS A 90 -12.29 -12.38 -8.70
N PRO A 91 -12.87 -12.12 -9.89
CA PRO A 91 -13.23 -10.76 -10.30
C PRO A 91 -14.12 -10.03 -9.29
N GLU A 92 -15.11 -10.72 -8.70
CA GLU A 92 -15.98 -10.13 -7.67
C GLU A 92 -15.22 -9.62 -6.44
N ASP A 93 -14.10 -10.26 -6.09
CA ASP A 93 -13.25 -9.85 -4.98
C ASP A 93 -12.54 -8.53 -5.29
N ILE A 94 -12.03 -8.40 -6.52
CA ILE A 94 -11.40 -7.16 -6.98
C ILE A 94 -12.43 -6.04 -6.96
N LEU A 95 -13.61 -6.24 -7.54
CA LEU A 95 -14.68 -5.23 -7.56
C LEU A 95 -15.06 -4.75 -6.17
N LYS A 96 -15.29 -5.67 -5.23
CA LYS A 96 -15.58 -5.32 -3.82
C LYS A 96 -14.45 -4.48 -3.21
N SER A 97 -13.20 -4.84 -3.49
CA SER A 97 -12.06 -4.09 -2.95
C SER A 97 -11.94 -2.68 -3.53
N LEU A 98 -12.34 -2.44 -4.79
CA LEU A 98 -12.32 -1.11 -5.39
C LEU A 98 -13.21 -0.13 -4.61
N GLU A 99 -14.42 -0.55 -4.27
CA GLU A 99 -15.38 0.28 -3.52
C GLU A 99 -14.83 0.65 -2.14
N VAL A 100 -14.38 -0.36 -1.37
CA VAL A 100 -13.86 -0.14 0.00
C VAL A 100 -12.63 0.76 -0.02
N VAL A 101 -11.69 0.54 -0.93
CA VAL A 101 -10.45 1.32 -1.00
C VAL A 101 -10.72 2.75 -1.48
N GLN A 102 -11.65 2.94 -2.43
CA GLN A 102 -12.05 4.27 -2.85
C GLN A 102 -12.70 5.06 -1.70
N ASP A 103 -13.54 4.41 -0.89
CA ASP A 103 -14.18 5.04 0.26
C ASP A 103 -13.17 5.49 1.33
N VAL A 104 -12.12 4.70 1.54
CA VAL A 104 -11.00 5.08 2.42
C VAL A 104 -10.22 6.25 1.83
N ALA A 105 -9.86 6.18 0.54
CA ALA A 105 -9.12 7.22 -0.16
C ALA A 105 -9.87 8.58 -0.09
N ASN A 106 -11.18 8.56 -0.36
CA ASN A 106 -12.06 9.73 -0.26
C ASN A 106 -12.13 10.28 1.17
N ALA A 107 -12.28 9.40 2.17
CA ALA A 107 -12.37 9.83 3.57
C ALA A 107 -11.07 10.45 4.09
N ARG A 108 -9.92 10.05 3.52
CA ARG A 108 -8.59 10.54 3.87
C ARG A 108 -8.13 11.71 2.99
N ASP A 109 -8.86 12.00 1.91
CA ASP A 109 -8.44 12.95 0.88
C ASP A 109 -7.02 12.66 0.36
N ILE A 110 -6.75 11.38 0.06
CA ILE A 110 -5.47 10.92 -0.51
C ILE A 110 -5.67 10.18 -1.84
N PRO A 111 -4.67 10.17 -2.73
CA PRO A 111 -4.76 9.46 -4.00
C PRO A 111 -4.88 7.94 -3.83
N TYR A 112 -5.80 7.34 -4.58
CA TYR A 112 -5.82 5.91 -4.85
C TYR A 112 -4.99 5.62 -6.11
N VAL A 113 -3.76 5.17 -5.91
CA VAL A 113 -2.75 5.19 -6.98
C VAL A 113 -2.85 3.98 -7.88
N LEU A 114 -3.00 2.79 -7.30
CA LEU A 114 -2.81 1.53 -8.01
C LEU A 114 -3.66 0.41 -7.45
N THR A 115 -4.20 -0.42 -8.34
CA THR A 115 -4.73 -1.75 -8.05
C THR A 115 -3.83 -2.81 -8.66
N VAL A 116 -3.44 -3.80 -7.85
CA VAL A 116 -2.66 -4.97 -8.29
C VAL A 116 -3.60 -6.13 -8.53
N VAL A 117 -3.50 -6.76 -9.71
CA VAL A 117 -4.28 -7.95 -10.07
C VAL A 117 -3.37 -9.04 -10.61
N GLU A 118 -3.78 -10.30 -10.51
CA GLU A 118 -3.06 -11.39 -11.18
C GLU A 118 -3.32 -11.35 -12.69
N GLU A 119 -2.32 -11.72 -13.50
CA GLU A 119 -2.44 -11.81 -14.96
C GLU A 119 -3.66 -12.62 -15.42
N LYS A 120 -4.02 -13.68 -14.68
CA LYS A 120 -5.19 -14.52 -14.99
C LYS A 120 -6.54 -13.78 -14.89
N LEU A 121 -6.57 -12.67 -14.16
CA LEU A 121 -7.75 -11.82 -13.96
C LEU A 121 -7.68 -10.55 -14.83
N PHE A 122 -6.68 -10.43 -15.70
CA PHE A 122 -6.46 -9.26 -16.54
C PHE A 122 -7.38 -9.25 -17.77
N GLU A 123 -8.69 -9.28 -17.53
CA GLU A 123 -9.74 -9.25 -18.55
C GLU A 123 -10.27 -7.83 -18.78
N GLN A 124 -10.60 -7.48 -20.03
CA GLN A 124 -10.88 -6.11 -20.45
C GLN A 124 -11.92 -5.38 -19.59
N ASP A 125 -13.06 -6.03 -19.30
CA ASP A 125 -14.15 -5.41 -18.54
C ASP A 125 -13.74 -5.06 -17.11
N LEU A 126 -12.97 -5.94 -16.46
CA LEU A 126 -12.46 -5.68 -15.11
C LEU A 126 -11.45 -4.53 -15.11
N LEU A 127 -10.61 -4.42 -16.14
CA LEU A 127 -9.64 -3.33 -16.25
C LEU A 127 -10.32 -1.97 -16.43
N GLU A 128 -11.38 -1.90 -17.22
CA GLU A 128 -12.15 -0.67 -17.40
C GLU A 128 -12.81 -0.24 -16.10
N GLU A 129 -13.23 -1.19 -15.25
CA GLU A 129 -13.73 -0.86 -13.92
C GLU A 129 -12.63 -0.31 -13.01
N ILE A 130 -11.46 -0.98 -12.94
CA ILE A 130 -10.33 -0.55 -12.11
C ILE A 130 -9.86 0.86 -12.49
N LYS A 131 -9.78 1.15 -13.80
CA LYS A 131 -9.29 2.44 -14.34
C LYS A 131 -10.16 3.64 -13.97
N LYS A 132 -11.40 3.43 -13.50
CA LYS A 132 -12.22 4.51 -12.95
C LYS A 132 -11.65 5.07 -11.64
N TYR A 133 -10.87 4.27 -10.92
CA TYR A 133 -10.39 4.58 -9.58
C TYR A 133 -8.87 4.78 -9.51
N SER A 134 -8.11 3.97 -10.25
CA SER A 134 -6.64 3.89 -10.10
C SER A 134 -5.94 3.36 -11.35
N LEU A 135 -4.60 3.36 -11.35
CA LEU A 135 -3.83 2.57 -12.31
C LEU A 135 -4.03 1.07 -12.05
N VAL A 136 -3.74 0.24 -13.05
CA VAL A 136 -3.78 -1.22 -12.91
C VAL A 136 -2.42 -1.82 -13.25
N TYR A 137 -1.96 -2.76 -12.42
CA TYR A 137 -0.74 -3.51 -12.68
C TYR A 137 -0.98 -5.01 -12.54
N ALA A 138 -0.65 -5.77 -13.59
CA ALA A 138 -0.76 -7.22 -13.60
C ALA A 138 0.50 -7.86 -13.03
N ILE A 139 0.34 -8.85 -12.15
CA ILE A 139 1.44 -9.64 -11.62
C ILE A 139 1.30 -11.11 -12.01
N LYS A 140 2.45 -11.75 -12.21
CA LYS A 140 2.58 -13.20 -12.28
C LYS A 140 3.19 -13.71 -10.98
N ARG A 141 2.50 -14.63 -10.30
CA ARG A 141 3.01 -15.25 -9.07
C ARG A 141 3.71 -16.56 -9.38
N TYR A 142 4.88 -16.74 -8.79
CA TYR A 142 5.61 -18.00 -8.81
C TYR A 142 5.58 -18.60 -7.39
N ILE A 143 4.89 -19.72 -7.22
CA ILE A 143 4.85 -20.45 -5.95
C ILE A 143 6.00 -21.45 -5.97
N ILE A 144 7.06 -21.14 -5.23
CA ILE A 144 8.16 -22.08 -4.99
C ILE A 144 7.72 -22.97 -3.82
N ARG A 145 7.55 -24.26 -4.08
CA ARG A 145 7.30 -25.28 -3.06
C ARG A 145 8.59 -25.74 -2.43
#